data_AF-A0A960XS25-F1
#
_entry.id   AF-A0A960XS25-F1
#
_cell.length_a   1.000
_cell.length_b   1.000
_cell.length_c   1.000
_cell.angle_alpha   90.00
_cell.angle_beta   90.00
_cell.angle_gamma   90.00
#
_symmetry.space_group_name_H-M   'P 1'
#
loop_
_entity.id
_entity.type
_entity.pdbx_description
1 polymer ?
#
loop_
_entity_poly.entity_id
_entity_poly.type
_entity_poly.pdbx_seq_one_letter_code
_entity_poly.pdbx_strand_id
1 'polypeptide(L)'
;MKPAVLFIVLLAAACTPVKETPTEELLVSGDPDAPSQITPTESMAIARALATHPWRPFASNIRHGKDSAGVLVHTPDIGHESDGSRKGWWLPGQVNEGIPYKWGGYDGPESFDAAIAMGHAAGDVSTPAKRRADNAAVSREAAGLDCSGFVSKCLKLPTVHDTRALPGVCDPLPGAADLRPGDLLNIPRRHVLLCAGWSNSEKTWIYYYETGGGPQYWKPALKQAPLDKLIELGYTPLRYRGMAHPPVKPGESAKEVLTRAVKATAVAVPEPTVGEP
;
A
#
# COMPACT_ATOMS: atom_id res chain seq x y z
N MET A 1 61.45 15.07 54.81
CA MET A 1 60.12 15.24 54.18
C MET A 1 60.29 15.71 52.75
N LYS A 2 60.00 14.83 51.78
CA LYS A 2 59.50 15.09 50.41
C LYS A 2 59.28 13.70 49.79
N PRO A 3 58.05 13.26 49.49
CA PRO A 3 57.85 11.98 48.82
C PRO A 3 58.02 12.18 47.31
N ALA A 4 58.76 11.28 46.67
CA ALA A 4 58.79 11.17 45.21
C ALA A 4 57.54 10.42 44.74
N VAL A 5 56.69 11.10 43.97
CA VAL A 5 55.49 10.52 43.36
C VAL A 5 55.90 9.81 42.08
N LEU A 6 55.71 8.49 42.03
CA LEU A 6 55.92 7.65 40.86
C LEU A 6 54.69 7.75 39.96
N PHE A 7 54.82 8.39 38.79
CA PHE A 7 53.76 8.42 37.77
C PHE A 7 53.75 7.10 36.99
N ILE A 8 52.71 6.29 37.20
CA ILE A 8 52.39 5.14 36.35
C ILE A 8 51.62 5.67 35.14
N VAL A 9 52.22 5.56 33.95
CA VAL A 9 51.53 5.85 32.68
C VAL A 9 50.75 4.61 32.27
N LEU A 10 49.42 4.63 32.44
CA LEU A 10 48.53 3.66 31.81
C LEU A 10 48.39 4.02 30.31
N LEU A 11 48.90 3.15 29.44
CA LEU A 11 48.53 3.16 28.03
C LEU A 11 47.10 2.61 27.90
N ALA A 12 46.13 3.50 27.75
CA ALA A 12 44.78 3.12 27.32
C ALA A 12 44.83 2.80 25.82
N ALA A 13 44.76 1.51 25.47
CA ALA A 13 44.52 1.08 24.10
C ALA A 13 43.08 1.49 23.72
N ALA A 14 42.96 2.59 22.98
CA ALA A 14 41.69 2.99 22.38
C ALA A 14 41.36 2.04 21.23
N CYS A 15 40.54 1.01 21.51
CA CYS A 15 39.84 0.29 20.46
C CYS A 15 38.82 1.25 19.81
N THR A 16 39.21 1.87 18.70
CA THR A 16 38.24 2.54 17.82
C THR A 16 37.31 1.46 17.25
N PRO A 17 35.99 1.54 17.47
CA PRO A 17 35.07 0.64 16.79
C PRO A 17 35.18 0.94 15.29
N VAL A 18 35.55 -0.08 14.51
CA VAL A 18 35.45 -0.03 13.06
C VAL A 18 33.99 0.24 12.75
N LYS A 19 33.72 1.41 12.18
CA LYS A 19 32.40 1.76 11.67
C LYS A 19 32.19 0.86 10.46
N GLU A 20 31.54 -0.29 10.65
CA GLU A 20 31.09 -1.14 9.54
C GLU A 20 30.31 -0.23 8.60
N THR A 21 30.91 0.03 7.43
CA THR A 21 30.22 0.72 6.36
C THR A 21 29.10 -0.23 5.95
N PRO A 22 27.82 0.19 5.90
CA PRO A 22 26.75 -0.69 5.48
C PRO A 22 27.14 -1.24 4.11
N THR A 23 27.38 -2.54 4.01
CA THR A 23 27.58 -3.21 2.74
C THR A 23 26.36 -2.84 1.90
N GLU A 24 26.55 -2.12 0.79
CA GLU A 24 25.50 -1.89 -0.18
C GLU A 24 24.94 -3.27 -0.53
N GLU A 25 23.70 -3.52 -0.08
CA GLU A 25 23.06 -4.82 -0.20
C GLU A 25 22.88 -5.07 -1.70
N LEU A 26 23.64 -6.03 -2.25
CA LEU A 26 23.59 -6.37 -3.67
C LEU A 26 22.17 -6.81 -4.04
N LEU A 27 21.43 -5.94 -4.73
CA LEU A 27 20.10 -6.25 -5.23
C LEU A 27 20.20 -7.03 -6.54
N VAL A 28 19.36 -8.04 -6.70
CA VAL A 28 19.07 -8.61 -8.01
C VAL A 28 18.06 -7.67 -8.66
N SER A 29 18.45 -7.02 -9.76
CA SER A 29 17.54 -6.15 -10.51
C SER A 29 16.34 -6.92 -11.03
N GLY A 30 15.22 -6.22 -11.21
CA GLY A 30 14.09 -6.78 -11.93
C GLY A 30 14.42 -7.00 -13.41
N ASP A 31 13.46 -7.59 -14.13
CA ASP A 31 13.42 -7.64 -15.58
C ASP A 31 13.62 -6.23 -16.16
N PRO A 32 14.66 -5.97 -16.96
CA PRO A 32 14.93 -4.64 -17.51
C PRO A 32 13.83 -4.14 -18.46
N ASP A 33 13.03 -5.06 -19.02
CA ASP A 33 11.90 -4.73 -19.89
C ASP A 33 10.59 -4.48 -19.12
N ALA A 34 10.62 -4.58 -17.78
CA ALA A 34 9.46 -4.23 -16.96
C ALA A 34 9.13 -2.74 -17.06
N PRO A 35 7.84 -2.33 -16.96
CA PRO A 35 7.42 -0.94 -17.11
C PRO A 35 8.08 0.07 -16.15
N SER A 36 8.59 -0.40 -15.02
CA SER A 36 9.30 0.37 -14.01
C SER A 36 10.23 -0.54 -13.21
N GLN A 37 11.22 0.06 -12.57
CA GLN A 37 12.09 -0.62 -11.61
C GLN A 37 11.81 -0.08 -10.21
N ILE A 38 11.67 -0.97 -9.24
CA ILE A 38 11.37 -0.59 -7.86
C ILE A 38 11.90 -1.61 -6.86
N THR A 39 12.28 -1.16 -5.68
CA THR A 39 12.60 -2.04 -4.55
C THR A 39 11.40 -2.26 -3.62
N PRO A 40 11.37 -3.35 -2.84
CA PRO A 40 10.36 -3.56 -1.81
C PRO A 40 10.24 -2.41 -0.81
N THR A 41 11.37 -1.82 -0.40
CA THR A 41 11.41 -0.70 0.53
C THR A 41 10.75 0.54 -0.05
N GLU A 42 11.03 0.88 -1.31
CA GLU A 42 10.36 1.99 -2.00
C GLU A 42 8.87 1.74 -2.18
N SER A 43 8.48 0.52 -2.57
CA SER A 43 7.07 0.15 -2.74
C SER A 43 6.28 0.33 -1.45
N MET A 44 6.80 -0.15 -0.31
CA MET A 44 6.16 0.06 0.99
C MET A 44 6.18 1.51 1.45
N ALA A 45 7.19 2.29 1.09
CA ALA A 45 7.24 3.72 1.39
C ALA A 45 6.13 4.48 0.64
N ILE A 46 5.90 4.15 -0.64
CA ILE A 46 4.79 4.70 -1.44
C ILE A 46 3.45 4.27 -0.85
N ALA A 47 3.28 2.99 -0.54
CA ALA A 47 2.07 2.45 0.08
C ALA A 47 1.71 3.21 1.37
N ARG A 48 2.71 3.44 2.24
CA ARG A 48 2.55 4.21 3.46
C ARG A 48 2.20 5.67 3.15
N ALA A 49 2.91 6.32 2.23
CA ALA A 49 2.63 7.70 1.86
C ALA A 49 1.19 7.89 1.39
N LEU A 50 0.66 6.98 0.55
CA LEU A 50 -0.73 7.01 0.09
C LEU A 50 -1.74 6.76 1.24
N ALA A 51 -1.41 5.85 2.16
CA ALA A 51 -2.26 5.50 3.31
C ALA A 51 -2.30 6.59 4.40
N THR A 52 -1.25 7.39 4.52
CA THR A 52 -1.11 8.43 5.55
C THR A 52 -0.97 9.83 4.98
N HIS A 53 -1.27 10.04 3.69
CA HIS A 53 -1.17 11.36 3.06
C HIS A 53 -2.09 12.35 3.79
N PRO A 54 -1.59 13.45 4.37
CA PRO A 54 -2.41 14.43 5.06
C PRO A 54 -3.05 15.39 4.04
N TRP A 55 -4.35 15.61 4.14
CA TRP A 55 -5.08 16.51 3.26
C TRP A 55 -6.27 17.15 3.98
N ARG A 56 -6.73 18.32 3.50
CA ARG A 56 -7.86 19.05 4.09
C ARG A 56 -8.96 19.29 3.04
N PRO A 57 -10.06 18.51 3.04
CA PRO A 57 -11.22 18.80 2.21
C PRO A 57 -11.99 20.02 2.70
N PHE A 58 -12.77 20.61 1.81
CA PHE A 58 -13.86 21.53 2.14
C PHE A 58 -15.21 20.94 1.76
N ALA A 59 -16.30 21.62 2.12
CA ALA A 59 -17.65 21.19 1.72
C ALA A 59 -17.82 21.10 0.21
N SER A 60 -17.06 21.88 -0.58
CA SER A 60 -17.02 21.80 -2.05
C SER A 60 -16.50 20.47 -2.59
N ASN A 61 -15.77 19.69 -1.78
CA ASN A 61 -15.24 18.39 -2.18
C ASN A 61 -16.20 17.23 -1.83
N ILE A 62 -17.37 17.51 -1.24
CA ILE A 62 -18.42 16.52 -0.99
C ILE A 62 -19.28 16.39 -2.25
N ARG A 63 -19.57 15.16 -2.67
CA ARG A 63 -20.52 14.90 -3.75
C ARG A 63 -21.30 13.62 -3.51
N HIS A 64 -22.62 13.76 -3.47
CA HIS A 64 -23.59 12.67 -3.47
C HIS A 64 -24.62 12.91 -4.56
N GLY A 65 -24.19 12.76 -5.81
CA GLY A 65 -24.96 13.21 -6.97
C GLY A 65 -24.20 13.02 -8.27
N LYS A 66 -24.82 13.41 -9.37
CA LYS A 66 -24.20 13.27 -10.70
C LYS A 66 -23.12 14.34 -10.91
N ASP A 67 -22.04 13.97 -11.59
CA ASP A 67 -21.09 14.90 -12.18
C ASP A 67 -21.63 15.51 -13.49
N SER A 68 -20.85 16.38 -14.15
CA SER A 68 -21.28 17.03 -15.40
C SER A 68 -21.48 16.06 -16.57
N ALA A 69 -20.85 14.88 -16.51
CA ALA A 69 -21.04 13.79 -17.47
C ALA A 69 -22.20 12.86 -17.11
N GLY A 70 -22.90 13.12 -16.01
CA GLY A 70 -24.03 12.32 -15.54
C GLY A 70 -23.63 11.08 -14.72
N VAL A 71 -22.36 10.89 -14.40
CA VAL A 71 -21.86 9.79 -13.56
C VAL A 71 -22.23 10.05 -12.11
N LEU A 72 -22.91 9.11 -11.47
CA LEU A 72 -23.24 9.20 -10.05
C LEU A 72 -21.97 9.04 -9.22
N VAL A 73 -21.67 10.03 -8.39
CA VAL A 73 -20.52 10.08 -7.47
C VAL A 73 -21.03 10.06 -6.04
N HIS A 74 -20.38 9.25 -5.20
CA HIS A 74 -20.58 9.27 -3.75
C HIS A 74 -19.23 9.35 -3.06
N THR A 75 -18.96 10.49 -2.42
CA THR A 75 -17.77 10.67 -1.59
C THR A 75 -17.89 9.87 -0.30
N PRO A 76 -16.78 9.32 0.23
CA PRO A 76 -16.78 8.64 1.52
C PRO A 76 -16.45 9.60 2.69
N ASP A 77 -17.12 10.75 2.72
CA ASP A 77 -17.13 11.66 3.87
C ASP A 77 -17.94 11.06 5.03
N ILE A 78 -17.88 11.68 6.20
CA ILE A 78 -18.53 11.17 7.42
C ILE A 78 -20.06 10.97 7.28
N GLY A 79 -20.72 11.61 6.32
CA GLY A 79 -22.14 11.40 6.04
C GLY A 79 -22.44 10.12 5.25
N HIS A 80 -21.44 9.53 4.59
CA HIS A 80 -21.62 8.32 3.80
C HIS A 80 -21.81 7.09 4.70
N GLU A 81 -22.98 6.44 4.60
CA GLU A 81 -23.32 5.21 5.33
C GLU A 81 -22.92 5.26 6.82
N SER A 82 -23.23 6.35 7.53
CA SER A 82 -22.68 6.66 8.87
C SER A 82 -22.82 5.54 9.91
N ASP A 83 -23.88 4.73 9.80
CA ASP A 83 -24.17 3.60 10.69
C ASP A 83 -23.78 2.22 10.11
N GLY A 84 -23.20 2.22 8.91
CA GLY A 84 -22.80 1.02 8.17
C GLY A 84 -21.37 0.56 8.45
N SER A 85 -21.09 -0.70 8.11
CA SER A 85 -19.73 -1.26 8.14
C SER A 85 -18.79 -0.63 7.11
N ARG A 86 -19.35 0.08 6.13
CA ARG A 86 -18.67 0.81 5.07
C ARG A 86 -18.88 2.32 5.20
N LYS A 87 -18.98 2.83 6.43
CA LYS A 87 -19.07 4.26 6.67
C LYS A 87 -17.87 5.01 6.08
N GLY A 88 -18.13 6.21 5.59
CA GLY A 88 -17.08 7.16 5.27
C GLY A 88 -16.34 7.63 6.52
N TRP A 89 -15.22 8.33 6.33
CA TRP A 89 -14.33 8.68 7.44
C TRP A 89 -13.89 10.14 7.45
N TRP A 90 -13.83 10.80 6.29
CA TRP A 90 -13.19 12.11 6.23
C TRP A 90 -14.16 13.24 6.59
N LEU A 91 -13.61 14.27 7.24
CA LEU A 91 -14.34 15.41 7.77
C LEU A 91 -13.96 16.69 7.00
N PRO A 92 -14.92 17.45 6.44
CA PRO A 92 -14.65 18.72 5.81
C PRO A 92 -14.09 19.72 6.84
N GLY A 93 -13.12 20.54 6.40
CA GLY A 93 -12.48 21.55 7.22
C GLY A 93 -11.45 21.01 8.21
N GLN A 94 -11.17 19.71 8.25
CA GLN A 94 -10.15 19.10 9.12
C GLN A 94 -9.04 18.43 8.30
N VAL A 95 -7.87 18.24 8.91
CA VAL A 95 -6.83 17.39 8.29
C VAL A 95 -7.25 15.94 8.46
N ASN A 96 -7.33 15.22 7.36
CA ASN A 96 -7.60 13.80 7.28
C ASN A 96 -6.35 13.09 6.75
N GLU A 97 -6.23 11.79 7.03
CA GLU A 97 -5.11 10.97 6.54
C GLU A 97 -5.60 9.84 5.63
N GLY A 98 -4.89 9.69 4.50
CA GLY A 98 -5.09 8.66 3.49
C GLY A 98 -5.86 9.17 2.29
N ILE A 99 -5.37 8.87 1.09
CA ILE A 99 -6.05 9.21 -0.16
C ILE A 99 -7.36 8.42 -0.25
N PRO A 100 -8.50 9.07 -0.54
CA PRO A 100 -9.77 8.40 -0.70
C PRO A 100 -9.80 7.34 -1.80
N TYR A 101 -10.59 6.31 -1.56
CA TYR A 101 -11.01 5.37 -2.59
C TYR A 101 -11.78 6.12 -3.67
N LYS A 102 -11.42 5.88 -4.92
CA LYS A 102 -12.14 6.37 -6.10
C LYS A 102 -12.21 5.25 -7.13
N TRP A 103 -13.41 4.87 -7.54
CA TRP A 103 -13.64 3.94 -8.66
C TRP A 103 -12.87 4.40 -9.91
N GLY A 104 -12.03 3.51 -10.46
CA GLY A 104 -11.16 3.81 -11.61
C GLY A 104 -10.13 4.90 -11.30
N GLY A 105 -9.71 5.03 -10.05
CA GLY A 105 -8.81 6.07 -9.58
C GLY A 105 -7.35 5.67 -9.67
N TYR A 106 -6.47 6.63 -10.01
CA TYR A 106 -5.03 6.42 -10.10
C TYR A 106 -4.23 7.64 -9.62
N ASP A 107 -4.77 8.40 -8.67
CA ASP A 107 -4.09 9.58 -8.16
C ASP A 107 -2.88 9.24 -7.27
N GLY A 108 -1.84 10.07 -7.35
CA GLY A 108 -0.79 10.16 -6.33
C GLY A 108 -1.05 11.38 -5.42
N PRO A 109 -0.23 11.61 -4.39
CA PRO A 109 -0.41 12.74 -3.48
C PRO A 109 -0.57 14.09 -4.20
N GLU A 110 0.32 14.41 -5.13
CA GLU A 110 0.32 15.69 -5.84
C GLU A 110 -0.89 15.88 -6.75
N SER A 111 -1.26 14.86 -7.54
CA SER A 111 -2.42 14.94 -8.44
C SER A 111 -3.74 14.98 -7.67
N PHE A 112 -3.80 14.25 -6.55
CA PHE A 112 -4.92 14.28 -5.63
C PHE A 112 -5.09 15.68 -5.02
N ASP A 113 -4.04 16.26 -4.44
CA ASP A 113 -4.10 17.58 -3.79
C ASP A 113 -4.49 18.68 -4.79
N ALA A 114 -3.95 18.64 -6.01
CA ALA A 114 -4.32 19.57 -7.07
C ALA A 114 -5.82 19.47 -7.42
N ALA A 115 -6.35 18.25 -7.54
CA ALA A 115 -7.76 18.03 -7.82
C ALA A 115 -8.67 18.50 -6.67
N ILE A 116 -8.29 18.25 -5.42
CA ILE A 116 -9.02 18.75 -4.25
C ILE A 116 -9.05 20.29 -4.24
N ALA A 117 -7.93 20.94 -4.55
CA ALA A 117 -7.85 22.40 -4.65
C ALA A 117 -8.74 22.97 -5.78
N MET A 118 -8.95 22.22 -6.86
CA MET A 118 -9.87 22.58 -7.95
C MET A 118 -11.35 22.29 -7.62
N GLY A 119 -11.66 21.74 -6.44
CA GLY A 119 -13.03 21.43 -6.03
C GLY A 119 -13.56 20.10 -6.57
N HIS A 120 -12.70 19.18 -7.01
CA HIS A 120 -13.13 17.82 -7.33
C HIS A 120 -13.66 17.11 -6.09
N ALA A 121 -14.56 16.15 -6.31
CA ALA A 121 -15.05 15.26 -5.26
C ALA A 121 -13.90 14.43 -4.68
N ALA A 122 -13.78 14.38 -3.35
CA ALA A 122 -12.74 13.62 -2.68
C ALA A 122 -13.15 12.16 -2.48
N GLY A 123 -12.84 11.32 -3.47
CA GLY A 123 -13.24 9.92 -3.54
C GLY A 123 -14.56 9.70 -4.29
N ASP A 124 -14.78 8.44 -4.64
CA ASP A 124 -15.96 7.96 -5.34
C ASP A 124 -16.13 6.46 -5.07
N VAL A 125 -16.98 6.10 -4.11
CA VAL A 125 -17.10 4.72 -3.61
C VAL A 125 -17.59 3.74 -4.67
N SER A 126 -17.14 2.49 -4.56
CA SER A 126 -17.67 1.39 -5.37
C SER A 126 -19.13 1.13 -5.02
N THR A 127 -19.96 0.96 -6.06
CA THR A 127 -21.36 0.55 -5.91
C THR A 127 -21.69 -0.57 -6.89
N PRO A 128 -22.74 -1.37 -6.66
CA PRO A 128 -23.20 -2.36 -7.63
C PRO A 128 -23.46 -1.78 -9.02
N ALA A 129 -23.92 -0.52 -9.11
CA ALA A 129 -24.13 0.15 -10.39
C ALA A 129 -22.81 0.46 -11.11
N LYS A 130 -21.80 0.97 -10.39
CA LYS A 130 -20.47 1.21 -10.95
C LYS A 130 -19.81 -0.07 -11.43
N ARG A 131 -19.84 -1.13 -10.63
CA ARG A 131 -19.28 -2.44 -11.02
C ARG A 131 -19.92 -3.02 -12.29
N ARG A 132 -21.20 -2.74 -12.55
CA ARG A 132 -21.88 -3.14 -13.80
C ARG A 132 -21.52 -2.26 -14.99
N ALA A 133 -21.35 -0.96 -14.77
CA ALA A 133 -21.03 0.02 -15.81
C ALA A 133 -19.53 0.11 -16.12
N ASP A 134 -18.69 -0.46 -15.25
CA ASP A 134 -17.24 -0.53 -15.41
C ASP A 134 -16.64 0.87 -15.65
N ASN A 135 -15.75 1.00 -16.65
CA ASN A 135 -15.12 2.26 -17.05
C ASN A 135 -16.12 3.39 -17.41
N ALA A 136 -17.36 3.06 -17.78
CA ALA A 136 -18.36 4.09 -18.08
C ALA A 136 -18.85 4.84 -16.83
N ALA A 137 -18.54 4.33 -15.62
CA ALA A 137 -18.91 4.97 -14.36
C ALA A 137 -17.72 5.61 -13.60
N VAL A 138 -16.60 5.82 -14.30
CA VAL A 138 -15.42 6.52 -13.78
C VAL A 138 -15.62 8.02 -13.94
N SER A 139 -15.77 8.74 -12.83
CA SER A 139 -15.89 10.21 -12.86
C SER A 139 -14.54 10.87 -13.12
N ARG A 140 -14.56 11.92 -13.96
CA ARG A 140 -13.42 12.83 -14.21
C ARG A 140 -13.36 14.00 -13.21
N GLU A 141 -14.41 14.17 -12.41
CA GLU A 141 -14.56 15.23 -11.41
C GLU A 141 -14.45 14.69 -9.98
N ALA A 142 -13.90 13.49 -9.82
CA ALA A 142 -13.54 12.90 -8.54
C ALA A 142 -12.04 12.56 -8.55
N ALA A 143 -11.42 12.62 -7.37
CA ALA A 143 -10.00 12.34 -7.18
C ALA A 143 -9.79 11.25 -6.12
N GLY A 144 -8.80 10.40 -6.33
CA GLY A 144 -8.46 9.28 -5.45
C GLY A 144 -7.90 8.08 -6.21
N LEU A 145 -7.87 6.92 -5.57
CA LEU A 145 -7.36 5.68 -6.14
C LEU A 145 -8.23 4.47 -5.79
N ASP A 146 -8.31 3.47 -6.66
CA ASP A 146 -8.93 2.17 -6.34
C ASP A 146 -7.88 1.12 -5.95
N CYS A 147 -8.27 -0.16 -5.79
CA CYS A 147 -7.34 -1.20 -5.37
C CYS A 147 -6.19 -1.38 -6.38
N SER A 148 -6.49 -1.36 -7.68
CA SER A 148 -5.52 -1.57 -8.74
C SER A 148 -4.68 -0.33 -9.03
N GLY A 149 -5.28 0.85 -8.91
CA GLY A 149 -4.60 2.14 -8.99
C GLY A 149 -3.60 2.32 -7.84
N PHE A 150 -4.00 1.94 -6.63
CA PHE A 150 -3.10 1.90 -5.47
C PHE A 150 -1.87 1.02 -5.73
N VAL A 151 -2.08 -0.23 -6.13
CA VAL A 151 -0.99 -1.16 -6.42
C VAL A 151 -0.12 -0.65 -7.57
N SER A 152 -0.72 -0.14 -8.64
CA SER A 152 0.01 0.44 -9.77
C SER A 152 0.92 1.60 -9.33
N LYS A 153 0.49 2.45 -8.39
CA LYS A 153 1.34 3.51 -7.80
C LYS A 153 2.47 2.91 -6.98
N CYS A 154 2.18 1.91 -6.16
CA CYS A 154 3.18 1.23 -5.33
C CYS A 154 4.21 0.46 -6.16
N LEU A 155 3.94 0.20 -7.43
CA LEU A 155 4.87 -0.38 -8.39
C LEU A 155 5.50 0.67 -9.32
N LYS A 156 5.18 1.97 -9.18
CA LYS A 156 5.60 3.07 -10.08
C LYS A 156 5.25 2.82 -11.56
N LEU A 157 4.14 2.14 -11.85
CA LEU A 157 3.72 1.93 -13.23
C LEU A 157 3.39 3.28 -13.91
N PRO A 158 3.68 3.46 -15.20
CA PRO A 158 3.40 4.73 -15.89
C PRO A 158 1.90 4.99 -16.04
N THR A 159 1.10 3.93 -16.10
CA THR A 159 -0.36 3.97 -16.17
C THR A 159 -0.97 2.97 -15.20
N VAL A 160 -2.26 3.07 -14.94
CA VAL A 160 -2.97 2.03 -14.17
C VAL A 160 -2.95 0.70 -14.91
N HIS A 161 -2.59 -0.36 -14.20
CA HIS A 161 -2.84 -1.74 -14.62
C HIS A 161 -3.98 -2.26 -13.74
N ASP A 162 -5.16 -2.49 -14.35
CA ASP A 162 -6.30 -3.07 -13.66
C ASP A 162 -5.98 -4.51 -13.16
N THR A 163 -6.82 -5.07 -12.29
CA THR A 163 -6.62 -6.43 -11.74
C THR A 163 -6.55 -7.54 -12.80
N ARG A 164 -7.03 -7.29 -14.03
CA ARG A 164 -6.91 -8.21 -15.17
C ARG A 164 -5.59 -8.01 -15.92
N ALA A 165 -5.02 -6.80 -15.94
CA ALA A 165 -3.80 -6.45 -16.62
C ALA A 165 -2.53 -6.69 -15.79
N LEU A 166 -2.61 -6.64 -14.45
CA LEU A 166 -1.49 -6.89 -13.54
C LEU A 166 -0.75 -8.22 -13.81
N PRO A 167 -1.42 -9.36 -14.06
CA PRO A 167 -0.73 -10.60 -14.42
C PRO A 167 0.19 -10.49 -15.64
N GLY A 168 -0.07 -9.57 -16.58
CA GLY A 168 0.77 -9.39 -17.77
C GLY A 168 2.16 -8.81 -17.46
N VAL A 169 2.36 -8.21 -16.29
CA VAL A 169 3.64 -7.62 -15.85
C VAL A 169 4.23 -8.33 -14.63
N CYS A 170 3.69 -9.49 -14.27
CA CYS A 170 4.12 -10.28 -13.14
C CYS A 170 4.39 -11.73 -13.53
N ASP A 171 5.18 -12.43 -12.72
CA ASP A 171 5.32 -13.88 -12.77
C ASP A 171 4.47 -14.51 -11.66
N PRO A 172 3.73 -15.61 -11.93
CA PRO A 172 3.09 -16.39 -10.88
C PRO A 172 4.13 -16.96 -9.91
N LEU A 173 3.87 -16.91 -8.60
CA LEU A 173 4.74 -17.61 -7.65
C LEU A 173 4.43 -19.12 -7.66
N PRO A 174 5.43 -19.99 -7.48
CA PRO A 174 5.22 -21.44 -7.34
C PRO A 174 4.34 -21.81 -6.15
N GLY A 175 4.40 -21.02 -5.07
CA GLY A 175 3.54 -21.17 -3.90
C GLY A 175 3.42 -19.90 -3.07
N ALA A 176 2.35 -19.80 -2.28
CA ALA A 176 2.10 -18.63 -1.45
C ALA A 176 3.13 -18.45 -0.32
N ALA A 177 3.85 -19.51 0.07
CA ALA A 177 4.94 -19.46 1.05
C ALA A 177 6.19 -18.71 0.55
N ASP A 178 6.28 -18.46 -0.77
CA ASP A 178 7.38 -17.71 -1.39
C ASP A 178 7.13 -16.19 -1.44
N LEU A 179 6.01 -15.74 -0.87
CA LEU A 179 5.66 -14.32 -0.79
C LEU A 179 6.75 -13.51 -0.08
N ARG A 180 7.01 -12.34 -0.66
CA ARG A 180 7.95 -11.32 -0.20
C ARG A 180 7.27 -9.96 -0.23
N PRO A 181 7.76 -8.97 0.55
CA PRO A 181 7.25 -7.62 0.44
C PRO A 181 7.38 -7.10 -1.01
N GLY A 182 6.32 -6.52 -1.54
CA GLY A 182 6.22 -6.08 -2.94
C GLY A 182 5.53 -7.07 -3.88
N ASP A 183 5.36 -8.33 -3.48
CA ASP A 183 4.52 -9.28 -4.22
C ASP A 183 3.04 -8.91 -4.10
N LEU A 184 2.23 -9.42 -5.02
CA LEU A 184 0.80 -9.16 -5.10
C LEU A 184 -0.01 -10.41 -4.76
N LEU A 185 -1.19 -10.20 -4.20
CA LEU A 185 -2.26 -11.20 -4.16
C LEU A 185 -3.40 -10.65 -5.00
N ASN A 186 -3.69 -11.27 -6.14
CA ASN A 186 -4.62 -10.72 -7.14
C ASN A 186 -5.77 -11.68 -7.43
N ILE A 187 -6.98 -11.15 -7.49
CA ILE A 187 -8.17 -11.80 -8.08
C ILE A 187 -8.54 -10.99 -9.33
N PRO A 188 -8.30 -11.51 -10.55
CA PRO A 188 -8.62 -10.80 -11.77
C PRO A 188 -10.07 -10.32 -11.84
N ARG A 189 -10.27 -9.07 -12.28
CA ARG A 189 -11.57 -8.38 -12.37
C ARG A 189 -12.27 -8.18 -11.02
N ARG A 190 -11.57 -8.33 -9.89
CA ARG A 190 -12.18 -8.30 -8.56
C ARG A 190 -11.41 -7.47 -7.54
N HIS A 191 -10.17 -7.84 -7.20
CA HIS A 191 -9.42 -7.13 -6.15
C HIS A 191 -7.92 -7.45 -6.18
N VAL A 192 -7.09 -6.58 -5.62
CA VAL A 192 -5.66 -6.84 -5.44
C VAL A 192 -5.16 -6.30 -4.10
N LEU A 193 -4.24 -7.05 -3.48
CA LEU A 193 -3.52 -6.69 -2.26
C LEU A 193 -2.02 -6.58 -2.57
N LEU A 194 -1.33 -5.68 -1.87
CA LEU A 194 0.11 -5.56 -1.88
C LEU A 194 0.70 -6.23 -0.63
N CYS A 195 1.44 -7.32 -0.80
CA CYS A 195 2.12 -8.01 0.29
C CYS A 195 3.21 -7.11 0.90
N ALA A 196 3.20 -7.01 2.23
CA ALA A 196 4.17 -6.23 3.01
C ALA A 196 5.08 -7.13 3.88
N GLY A 197 5.01 -8.44 3.69
CA GLY A 197 5.83 -9.45 4.38
C GLY A 197 5.05 -10.32 5.36
N TRP A 198 5.73 -11.26 6.00
CA TRP A 198 5.16 -12.15 7.02
C TRP A 198 4.91 -11.40 8.33
N SER A 199 3.77 -11.63 8.98
CA SER A 199 3.50 -11.06 10.31
C SER A 199 3.86 -11.99 11.45
N ASN A 200 4.12 -13.27 11.16
CA ASN A 200 4.60 -14.27 12.11
C ASN A 200 5.65 -15.21 11.51
N SER A 201 6.42 -15.86 12.39
CA SER A 201 7.49 -16.80 12.03
C SER A 201 6.99 -18.06 11.32
N GLU A 202 5.78 -18.49 11.62
CA GLU A 202 5.18 -19.71 11.06
C GLU A 202 4.73 -19.53 9.61
N LYS A 203 4.81 -18.29 9.08
CA LYS A 203 4.36 -17.92 7.73
C LYS A 203 2.90 -18.28 7.46
N THR A 204 2.05 -18.13 8.47
CA THR A 204 0.60 -18.34 8.36
C THR A 204 -0.17 -17.04 8.23
N TRP A 205 0.43 -15.91 8.61
CA TRP A 205 -0.15 -14.58 8.48
C TRP A 205 0.78 -13.64 7.73
N ILE A 206 0.19 -12.74 6.95
CA ILE A 206 0.92 -11.70 6.22
C ILE A 206 0.47 -10.32 6.65
N TYR A 207 1.39 -9.35 6.59
CA TYR A 207 1.05 -7.95 6.45
C TYR A 207 0.74 -7.64 4.99
N TYR A 208 -0.25 -6.79 4.74
CA TYR A 208 -0.59 -6.33 3.40
C TYR A 208 -1.23 -4.93 3.41
N TYR A 209 -1.02 -4.18 2.34
CA TYR A 209 -1.77 -2.96 2.06
C TYR A 209 -2.88 -3.22 1.06
N GLU A 210 -4.02 -2.56 1.27
CA GLU A 210 -5.10 -2.47 0.30
C GLU A 210 -5.95 -1.22 0.54
N THR A 211 -6.74 -0.85 -0.46
CA THR A 211 -7.97 -0.06 -0.32
C THR A 211 -9.11 -0.89 -0.90
N GLY A 212 -10.36 -0.65 -0.51
CA GLY A 212 -11.54 -1.39 -0.95
C GLY A 212 -11.98 -2.50 0.01
N GLY A 213 -11.09 -3.04 0.85
CA GLY A 213 -11.43 -4.05 1.86
C GLY A 213 -11.68 -3.49 3.26
N GLY A 214 -12.47 -4.19 4.07
CA GLY A 214 -12.71 -3.81 5.46
C GLY A 214 -11.50 -4.00 6.38
N PRO A 215 -11.42 -3.30 7.53
CA PRO A 215 -12.40 -2.33 8.02
C PRO A 215 -12.22 -0.92 7.44
N GLN A 216 -11.07 -0.60 6.85
CA GLN A 216 -10.85 0.67 6.13
C GLN A 216 -11.22 0.53 4.64
N TYR A 217 -12.51 0.40 4.33
CA TYR A 217 -12.96 0.19 2.95
C TYR A 217 -12.49 1.29 2.00
N TRP A 218 -12.59 2.54 2.43
CA TRP A 218 -12.53 3.65 1.49
C TRP A 218 -11.21 4.42 1.50
N LYS A 219 -10.14 3.84 2.07
CA LYS A 219 -8.78 4.39 1.96
C LYS A 219 -7.73 3.29 2.07
N PRO A 220 -6.49 3.50 1.62
CA PRO A 220 -5.43 2.54 1.85
C PRO A 220 -5.13 2.37 3.34
N ALA A 221 -4.89 1.13 3.77
CA ALA A 221 -4.46 0.83 5.13
C ALA A 221 -3.58 -0.43 5.16
N LEU A 222 -2.70 -0.48 6.16
CA LEU A 222 -1.94 -1.69 6.49
C LEU A 222 -2.82 -2.62 7.32
N LYS A 223 -2.84 -3.89 6.96
CA LYS A 223 -3.61 -4.94 7.61
C LYS A 223 -2.77 -6.20 7.79
N GLN A 224 -3.28 -7.13 8.58
CA GLN A 224 -2.76 -8.49 8.66
C GLN A 224 -3.88 -9.51 8.68
N ALA A 225 -3.70 -10.65 7.99
CA ALA A 225 -4.70 -11.70 7.88
C ALA A 225 -4.03 -13.09 7.69
N PRO A 226 -4.75 -14.18 7.99
CA PRO A 226 -4.31 -15.53 7.63
C PRO A 226 -4.18 -15.67 6.11
N LEU A 227 -3.04 -16.20 5.66
CA LEU A 227 -2.76 -16.37 4.24
C LEU A 227 -3.67 -17.42 3.60
N ASP A 228 -3.93 -18.52 4.29
CA ASP A 228 -4.84 -19.59 3.84
C ASP A 228 -6.23 -19.04 3.51
N LYS A 229 -6.78 -18.16 4.35
CA LYS A 229 -8.06 -17.48 4.11
C LYS A 229 -8.04 -16.59 2.88
N LEU A 230 -6.95 -15.88 2.61
CA LEU A 230 -6.81 -15.12 1.37
C LEU A 230 -6.77 -16.06 0.15
N ILE A 231 -6.05 -17.17 0.23
CA ILE A 231 -6.00 -18.16 -0.86
C ILE A 231 -7.38 -18.81 -1.08
N GLU A 232 -8.14 -19.13 -0.02
CA GLU A 232 -9.52 -19.64 -0.09
C GLU A 232 -10.48 -18.66 -0.79
N LEU A 233 -10.26 -17.35 -0.66
CA LEU A 233 -11.02 -16.32 -1.39
C LEU A 233 -10.67 -16.25 -2.89
N GLY A 234 -9.62 -16.95 -3.33
CA GLY A 234 -9.19 -17.03 -4.72
C GLY A 234 -8.05 -16.09 -5.10
N TYR A 235 -7.37 -15.46 -4.13
CA TYR A 235 -6.20 -14.64 -4.44
C TYR A 235 -5.06 -15.49 -5.00
N THR A 236 -4.50 -15.04 -6.12
CA THR A 236 -3.33 -15.66 -6.76
C THR A 236 -2.06 -14.86 -6.43
N PRO A 237 -1.01 -15.50 -5.89
CA PRO A 237 0.26 -14.83 -5.63
C PRO A 237 1.02 -14.51 -6.93
N LEU A 238 1.43 -13.25 -7.10
CA LEU A 238 2.17 -12.76 -8.25
C LEU A 238 3.40 -11.94 -7.82
N ARG A 239 4.50 -12.03 -8.56
CA ARG A 239 5.71 -11.21 -8.36
C ARG A 239 5.86 -10.25 -9.50
N TYR A 240 5.91 -8.95 -9.21
CA TYR A 240 6.14 -7.95 -10.24
C TYR A 240 7.53 -8.12 -10.86
N ARG A 241 7.61 -8.18 -12.20
CA ARG A 241 8.88 -8.46 -12.91
C ARG A 241 9.94 -7.39 -12.68
N GLY A 242 9.55 -6.12 -12.48
CA GLY A 242 10.46 -5.01 -12.18
C GLY A 242 10.84 -4.85 -10.70
N MET A 243 10.48 -5.81 -9.84
CA MET A 243 10.80 -5.76 -8.41
C MET A 243 12.24 -6.22 -8.15
N ALA A 244 13.12 -5.28 -7.79
CA ALA A 244 14.50 -5.56 -7.43
C ALA A 244 14.60 -6.04 -5.98
N HIS A 245 14.90 -7.32 -5.79
CA HIS A 245 14.96 -7.94 -4.46
C HIS A 245 16.40 -8.23 -4.03
N PRO A 246 16.69 -8.14 -2.72
CA PRO A 246 17.87 -8.80 -2.19
C PRO A 246 17.76 -10.33 -2.40
N PRO A 247 18.87 -11.02 -2.68
CA PRO A 247 18.88 -12.47 -2.78
C PRO A 247 18.45 -13.08 -1.44
N VAL A 248 17.62 -14.13 -1.50
CA VAL A 248 17.21 -14.89 -0.32
C VAL A 248 17.99 -16.21 -0.34
N LYS A 249 18.80 -16.45 0.70
CA LYS A 249 19.54 -17.70 0.80
C LYS A 249 18.58 -18.87 1.08
N PRO A 250 18.93 -20.10 0.66
CA PRO A 250 18.15 -21.27 1.02
C PRO A 250 17.93 -21.37 2.53
N GLY A 251 16.67 -21.51 2.95
CA GLY A 251 16.29 -21.59 4.37
C GLY A 251 16.13 -20.24 5.09
N GLU A 252 16.45 -19.11 4.45
CA GLU A 252 16.20 -17.77 5.00
C GLU A 252 14.86 -17.19 4.52
N SER A 253 14.34 -16.22 5.26
CA SER A 253 13.18 -15.44 4.84
C SER A 253 13.62 -14.15 4.17
N ALA A 254 12.77 -13.62 3.28
CA ALA A 254 13.00 -12.28 2.75
C ALA A 254 13.06 -11.26 3.89
N LYS A 255 13.95 -10.27 3.72
CA LYS A 255 14.15 -9.20 4.68
C LYS A 255 12.85 -8.47 4.96
N GLU A 256 12.58 -8.20 6.23
CA GLU A 256 11.46 -7.34 6.62
C GLU A 256 11.73 -5.90 6.20
N VAL A 257 10.73 -5.25 5.62
CA VAL A 257 10.83 -3.85 5.16
C VAL A 257 10.01 -2.88 6.00
N LEU A 258 9.06 -3.40 6.80
CA LEU A 258 8.25 -2.58 7.69
C LEU A 258 8.97 -2.37 9.02
N THR A 259 9.02 -1.13 9.49
CA THR A 259 9.51 -0.84 10.84
C THR A 259 8.51 -1.31 11.89
N ARG A 260 8.98 -1.50 13.13
CA ARG A 260 8.10 -1.84 14.27
C ARG A 260 6.93 -0.86 14.44
N ALA A 261 7.18 0.43 14.24
CA ALA A 261 6.16 1.47 14.34
C ALA A 261 5.08 1.33 13.26
N VAL A 262 5.47 0.97 12.02
CA VAL A 262 4.51 0.72 10.93
C VAL A 262 3.71 -0.55 11.19
N LYS A 263 4.35 -1.65 11.60
CA LYS A 263 3.64 -2.89 11.95
C LYS A 263 2.58 -2.68 13.03
N ALA A 264 2.86 -1.78 13.99
CA ALA A 264 1.91 -1.46 15.06
C ALA A 264 0.63 -0.75 14.58
N THR A 265 0.59 -0.21 13.36
CA THR A 265 -0.63 0.37 12.78
C THR A 265 -1.48 -0.68 12.05
N ALA A 266 -0.99 -1.91 11.89
CA ALA A 266 -1.68 -2.94 11.13
C ALA A 266 -2.95 -3.40 11.84
N VAL A 267 -4.08 -3.42 11.13
CA VAL A 267 -5.33 -3.96 11.67
C VAL A 267 -5.42 -5.46 11.40
N ALA A 268 -5.71 -6.24 12.44
CA ALA A 268 -5.93 -7.67 12.32
C ALA A 268 -7.30 -7.98 11.70
N VAL A 269 -7.31 -8.79 10.65
CA VAL A 269 -8.50 -9.22 9.91
C VAL A 269 -8.47 -10.76 9.84
N PRO A 270 -8.91 -11.46 10.90
CA PRO A 270 -8.86 -12.93 10.95
C PRO A 270 -9.75 -13.60 9.90
N GLU A 271 -10.86 -12.94 9.53
CA GLU A 271 -11.80 -13.39 8.51
C GLU A 271 -11.83 -12.38 7.37
N PRO A 272 -10.83 -12.37 6.47
CA PRO A 272 -10.79 -11.45 5.36
C PRO A 272 -11.96 -11.70 4.39
N THR A 273 -12.36 -10.66 3.68
CA THR A 273 -13.31 -10.74 2.57
C THR A 273 -12.67 -10.17 1.31
N VAL A 274 -13.25 -10.45 0.14
CA VAL A 274 -12.81 -9.78 -1.09
C VAL A 274 -13.21 -8.30 -1.02
N GLY A 275 -12.24 -7.41 -1.19
CA GLY A 275 -12.47 -5.97 -1.22
C GLY A 275 -13.22 -5.51 -2.47
N GLU A 276 -13.50 -4.21 -2.51
CA GLU A 276 -14.07 -3.53 -3.66
C GLU A 276 -13.02 -3.28 -4.76
N PRO A 277 -13.36 -3.51 -6.05
CA PRO A 277 -12.42 -3.44 -7.17
C PRO A 277 -11.75 -2.09 -7.42
#